data_AF-A0AAU5ME77-F1
#
_entry.id   AF-A0AAU5ME77-F1
#
_cell.length_a   1.000
_cell.length_b   1.000
_cell.length_c   1.000
_cell.angle_alpha   90.00
_cell.angle_beta   90.00
_cell.angle_gamma   90.00
#
_symmetry.space_group_name_H-M   'P 1'
#
loop_
_entity.id
_entity.type
_entity.pdbx_description
1 polymer ?
#
loop_
_entity_poly.entity_id
_entity_poly.type
_entity_poly.pdbx_seq_one_letter_code
_entity_poly.pdbx_strand_id
1 'polypeptide(L)'
;MLQTYVDNGAVPGLISLTSRGDETRVEVLGRTAYDGPEMHRDSLFRVSSFTKPIVAAATMILVDELRLSMNAPVADVLPELAHPVVLRHPDGPIDDTVPAARPITVRDLLTFRVGLGESDNPALRQREEELELHTFGPPVPRTPLDPDEWMRRLGTLPLQYQPGERWLYSTGSHLLGVLIARVAGQPLEEFLRERIFEPLGMRDTGFTAVDPARLTTAYVGEDVLDPAEGSQWLTPPSFPDASGGLVSTVDDFHAFTRMLLTGGLLSPAAVEEMTTDQLTPAQREAAAGFLGPDTGWGYGVSVSSDRYGWAGGLGSLWSTTPADGTISILLTQRALWTWPEELFAEASAPAW
;
A
#
# COMPACT_ATOMS: atom_id res chain seq x y z
N MET A 1 12.29 23.20 8.37
CA MET A 1 11.31 22.67 9.33
C MET A 1 11.56 21.19 9.69
N LEU A 2 11.90 20.33 8.72
CA LEU A 2 12.12 18.88 8.95
C LEU A 2 13.18 18.55 10.02
N GLN A 3 14.30 19.28 10.05
CA GLN A 3 15.36 19.13 11.07
C GLN A 3 14.83 19.19 12.51
N THR A 4 13.86 20.06 12.79
CA THR A 4 13.28 20.21 14.12
C THR A 4 12.61 18.92 14.61
N TYR A 5 12.03 18.10 13.73
CA TYR A 5 11.44 16.81 14.15
C TYR A 5 12.49 15.79 14.57
N VAL A 6 13.69 15.86 14.00
CA VAL A 6 14.82 15.03 14.43
C VAL A 6 15.40 15.58 15.73
N ASP A 7 15.68 16.88 15.80
CA ASP A 7 16.29 17.53 16.97
C ASP A 7 15.47 17.36 18.25
N ASN A 8 14.13 17.35 18.11
CA ASN A 8 13.21 17.22 19.22
C ASN A 8 12.93 15.75 19.60
N GLY A 9 13.53 14.78 18.91
CA GLY A 9 13.30 13.35 19.11
C GLY A 9 11.92 12.88 18.65
N ALA A 10 11.26 13.61 17.74
CA ALA A 10 9.97 13.21 17.21
C ALA A 10 10.08 12.07 16.19
N VAL A 11 11.20 11.97 15.48
CA VAL A 11 11.57 10.80 14.68
C VAL A 11 13.07 10.57 14.81
N PRO A 12 13.57 9.32 14.72
CA PRO A 12 15.01 9.06 14.77
C PRO A 12 15.75 9.67 13.57
N GLY A 13 15.10 9.68 12.41
CA GLY A 13 15.61 10.22 11.18
C GLY A 13 14.56 10.18 10.08
N LEU A 14 14.85 10.85 8.99
CA LEU A 14 13.99 10.92 7.82
C LEU A 14 14.80 11.18 6.55
N ILE A 15 14.21 10.85 5.41
CA ILE A 15 14.70 11.27 4.10
C ILE A 15 13.56 11.94 3.36
N SER A 16 13.76 13.18 2.90
CA SER A 16 12.83 13.85 2.01
C SER A 16 13.41 13.93 0.60
N LEU A 17 12.56 13.78 -0.41
CA LEU A 17 12.90 13.98 -1.81
C LEU A 17 11.81 14.82 -2.46
N THR A 18 12.22 15.90 -3.13
CA THR A 18 11.33 16.69 -3.99
C THR A 18 11.93 16.73 -5.39
N SER A 19 11.11 16.45 -6.41
CA SER A 19 11.54 16.54 -7.80
C SER A 19 10.54 17.25 -8.68
N ARG A 20 11.03 17.98 -9.69
CA ARG A 20 10.22 18.57 -10.75
C ARG A 20 11.02 18.59 -12.05
N GLY A 21 10.49 17.95 -13.09
CA GLY A 21 11.24 17.74 -14.33
C GLY A 21 12.54 16.95 -14.08
N ASP A 22 13.68 17.54 -14.43
CA ASP A 22 15.00 16.92 -14.24
C ASP A 22 15.68 17.31 -12.91
N GLU A 23 15.10 18.25 -12.16
CA GLU A 23 15.63 18.67 -10.87
C GLU A 23 15.15 17.72 -9.77
N THR A 24 16.07 17.28 -8.91
CA THR A 24 15.78 16.46 -7.73
C THR A 24 16.60 16.96 -6.56
N ARG A 25 15.94 17.20 -5.43
CA ARG A 25 16.56 17.60 -4.16
C ARG A 25 16.27 16.53 -3.12
N VAL A 26 17.29 16.16 -2.35
CA VAL A 26 17.18 15.15 -1.31
C VAL A 26 17.77 15.70 -0.03
N GLU A 27 17.02 15.59 1.07
CA GLU A 27 17.48 15.92 2.42
C GLU A 27 17.53 14.63 3.23
N VAL A 28 18.68 14.35 3.85
CA VAL A 28 18.89 13.15 4.68
C VAL A 28 19.20 13.63 6.09
N LEU A 29 18.33 13.31 7.04
CA LEU A 29 18.42 13.82 8.41
C LEU A 29 18.37 12.69 9.43
N GLY A 30 19.11 12.87 10.53
CA GLY A 30 19.06 12.00 11.69
C GLY A 30 19.76 10.65 11.49
N ARG A 31 19.16 9.61 12.06
CA ARG A 31 19.78 8.30 12.29
C ARG A 31 18.83 7.16 11.92
N THR A 32 19.36 5.97 11.66
CA THR A 32 18.54 4.79 11.31
C THR A 32 17.76 4.22 12.51
N ALA A 33 18.16 4.60 13.72
CA ALA A 33 17.50 4.37 15.01
C ALA A 33 17.88 5.54 15.95
N TYR A 34 17.15 5.78 17.04
CA TYR A 34 17.46 6.91 17.95
C TYR A 34 18.92 6.89 18.46
N ASP A 35 19.47 5.68 18.67
CA ASP A 35 20.84 5.40 19.07
C ASP A 35 21.67 4.68 17.97
N GLY A 36 21.11 4.51 16.76
CA GLY A 36 21.72 3.81 15.63
C GLY A 36 22.79 4.63 14.90
N PRO A 37 23.32 4.19 13.75
CA PRO A 37 24.22 4.99 12.91
C PRO A 37 23.50 6.16 12.21
N GLU A 38 24.28 7.03 11.55
CA GLU A 38 23.75 8.12 10.72
C GLU A 38 22.88 7.59 9.58
N MET A 39 21.84 8.34 9.22
CA MET A 39 20.99 8.04 8.07
C MET A 39 21.77 8.31 6.78
N HIS A 40 21.61 7.42 5.79
CA HIS A 40 22.17 7.58 4.45
C HIS A 40 21.07 7.58 3.40
N ARG A 41 21.33 8.16 2.22
CA ARG A 41 20.35 8.27 1.13
C ARG A 41 19.80 6.90 0.69
N ASP A 42 20.65 5.89 0.75
CA ASP A 42 20.37 4.51 0.39
C ASP A 42 19.93 3.65 1.59
N SER A 43 19.62 4.26 2.74
CA SER A 43 18.99 3.55 3.86
C SER A 43 17.65 2.93 3.43
N LEU A 44 17.39 1.73 3.94
CA LEU A 44 16.23 0.93 3.60
C LEU A 44 15.10 1.17 4.60
N PHE A 45 13.90 1.38 4.05
CA PHE A 45 12.68 1.66 4.81
C PHE A 45 11.64 0.59 4.52
N ARG A 46 10.92 0.11 5.54
CA ARG A 46 9.67 -0.61 5.33
C ARG A 46 8.66 0.41 4.85
N VAL A 47 8.35 0.40 3.55
CA VAL A 47 7.52 1.45 2.93
C VAL A 47 6.03 1.22 3.12
N SER A 48 5.65 0.13 3.80
CA SER A 48 4.28 -0.15 4.22
C SER A 48 3.32 -0.05 3.02
N SER A 49 2.27 0.76 3.14
CA SER A 49 1.24 0.94 2.14
C SER A 49 1.71 1.47 0.78
N PHE A 50 2.95 1.94 0.63
CA PHE A 50 3.52 2.25 -0.70
C PHE A 50 3.65 0.99 -1.57
N THR A 51 3.52 -0.19 -0.97
CA THR A 51 3.36 -1.47 -1.70
C THR A 51 2.12 -1.48 -2.59
N LYS A 52 1.02 -0.87 -2.15
CA LYS A 52 -0.28 -0.89 -2.84
C LYS A 52 -0.24 -0.30 -4.25
N PRO A 53 0.29 0.92 -4.49
CA PRO A 53 0.36 1.46 -5.84
C PRO A 53 1.26 0.64 -6.77
N ILE A 54 2.33 0.00 -6.26
CA ILE A 54 3.18 -0.90 -7.04
C ILE A 54 2.39 -2.15 -7.46
N VAL A 55 1.64 -2.76 -6.54
CA VAL A 55 0.79 -3.92 -6.82
C VAL A 55 -0.37 -3.56 -7.76
N ALA A 56 -0.93 -2.35 -7.62
CA ALA A 56 -1.92 -1.83 -8.55
C ALA A 56 -1.34 -1.67 -9.96
N ALA A 57 -0.14 -1.09 -10.11
CA ALA A 57 0.56 -1.00 -11.39
C ALA A 57 0.81 -2.39 -12.00
N ALA A 58 1.27 -3.36 -11.19
CA ALA A 58 1.48 -4.74 -11.63
C ALA A 58 0.18 -5.40 -12.15
N THR A 59 -0.95 -5.12 -11.49
CA THR A 59 -2.27 -5.56 -11.96
C THR A 59 -2.63 -4.89 -13.28
N MET A 60 -2.39 -3.58 -13.41
CA MET A 60 -2.69 -2.83 -14.63
C MET A 60 -1.82 -3.25 -15.81
N ILE A 61 -0.57 -3.68 -15.60
CA ILE A 61 0.26 -4.32 -16.62
C ILE A 61 -0.46 -5.56 -17.20
N LEU A 62 -1.03 -6.42 -16.34
CA LEU A 62 -1.78 -7.60 -16.79
C LEU A 62 -3.09 -7.23 -17.52
N VAL A 63 -3.70 -6.09 -17.17
CA VAL A 63 -4.89 -5.55 -17.86
C VAL A 63 -4.51 -5.02 -19.25
N ASP A 64 -3.44 -4.23 -19.36
CA ASP A 64 -2.91 -3.74 -20.64
C ASP A 64 -2.52 -4.90 -21.58
N GLU A 65 -2.02 -6.01 -21.01
CA GLU A 65 -1.70 -7.26 -21.72
C GLU A 65 -2.93 -8.12 -22.06
N LEU A 66 -4.14 -7.69 -21.68
CA LEU A 66 -5.39 -8.45 -21.85
C LEU A 66 -5.39 -9.82 -21.16
N ARG A 67 -4.53 -10.01 -20.16
CA ARG A 67 -4.50 -11.21 -19.31
C ARG A 67 -5.48 -11.11 -18.14
N LEU A 68 -5.85 -9.90 -17.77
CA LEU A 68 -6.92 -9.58 -16.84
C LEU A 68 -7.91 -8.63 -17.50
N SER A 69 -9.18 -8.73 -17.07
CA SER A 69 -10.21 -7.76 -17.42
C SER A 69 -10.74 -7.13 -16.14
N MET A 70 -10.86 -5.80 -16.15
CA MET A 70 -11.32 -5.02 -14.99
C MET A 70 -12.67 -5.49 -14.45
N ASN A 71 -13.55 -5.96 -15.32
CA ASN A 71 -14.92 -6.35 -14.98
C ASN A 71 -15.12 -7.88 -14.95
N ALA A 72 -14.07 -8.67 -15.18
CA ALA A 72 -14.18 -10.12 -15.06
C ALA A 72 -14.33 -10.52 -13.58
N PRO A 73 -15.13 -11.57 -13.28
CA PRO A 73 -15.16 -12.17 -11.96
C PRO A 73 -13.76 -12.65 -11.56
N VAL A 74 -13.33 -12.32 -10.35
CA VAL A 74 -12.04 -12.82 -9.83
C VAL A 74 -12.08 -14.32 -9.55
N ALA A 75 -13.29 -14.89 -9.42
CA ALA A 75 -13.54 -16.29 -9.13
C ALA A 75 -12.90 -17.26 -10.14
N ASP A 76 -12.64 -16.81 -11.38
CA ASP A 76 -11.97 -17.60 -12.41
C ASP A 76 -10.51 -17.94 -12.03
N VAL A 77 -9.91 -17.13 -11.15
CA VAL A 77 -8.53 -17.28 -10.65
C VAL A 77 -8.49 -17.49 -9.12
N LEU A 78 -9.47 -16.95 -8.41
CA LEU A 78 -9.64 -16.99 -6.96
C LEU A 78 -10.94 -17.75 -6.61
N PRO A 79 -11.00 -19.08 -6.85
CA PRO A 79 -12.23 -19.86 -6.67
C PRO A 79 -12.78 -19.83 -5.22
N GLU A 80 -11.93 -19.52 -4.24
CA GLU A 80 -12.32 -19.30 -2.85
C GLU A 80 -13.32 -18.14 -2.69
N LEU A 81 -13.41 -17.25 -3.69
CA LEU A 81 -14.31 -16.09 -3.73
C LEU A 81 -15.47 -16.28 -4.74
N ALA A 82 -15.76 -17.50 -5.19
CA ALA A 82 -16.79 -17.75 -6.21
C ALA A 82 -18.23 -17.54 -5.71
N HIS A 83 -18.49 -17.85 -4.43
CA HIS A 83 -19.82 -17.79 -3.82
C HIS A 83 -19.81 -17.08 -2.46
N PRO A 84 -19.38 -15.81 -2.41
CA PRO A 84 -19.30 -15.10 -1.14
C PRO A 84 -20.69 -14.86 -0.58
N VAL A 85 -20.79 -14.94 0.74
CA VAL A 85 -21.95 -14.48 1.51
C VAL A 85 -21.60 -13.12 2.13
N VAL A 86 -22.61 -12.32 2.41
CA VAL A 86 -22.50 -10.95 2.93
C VAL A 86 -23.33 -10.86 4.20
N LEU A 87 -22.83 -10.17 5.22
CA LEU A 87 -23.62 -9.88 6.42
C LEU A 87 -24.93 -9.19 6.02
N ARG A 88 -26.05 -9.62 6.59
CA ARG A 88 -27.36 -8.98 6.36
C ARG A 88 -27.36 -7.54 6.85
N HIS A 89 -26.68 -7.30 7.97
CA HIS A 89 -26.38 -5.99 8.51
C HIS A 89 -24.87 -5.90 8.78
N PRO A 90 -24.17 -4.83 8.34
CA PRO A 90 -22.72 -4.69 8.51
C PRO A 90 -22.20 -4.85 9.95
N ASP A 91 -23.02 -4.47 10.94
CA ASP A 91 -22.71 -4.55 12.38
C ASP A 91 -23.40 -5.74 13.06
N GLY A 92 -24.02 -6.62 12.27
CA GLY A 92 -24.77 -7.78 12.74
C GLY A 92 -23.89 -8.98 13.10
N PRO A 93 -24.51 -10.07 13.60
CA PRO A 93 -23.84 -11.34 13.85
C PRO A 93 -23.19 -11.91 12.59
N ILE A 94 -22.03 -12.56 12.75
CA ILE A 94 -21.24 -13.07 11.61
C ILE A 94 -21.95 -14.20 10.82
N ASP A 95 -22.92 -14.86 11.44
CA ASP A 95 -23.70 -15.96 10.85
C ASP A 95 -25.01 -15.50 10.19
N ASP A 96 -25.49 -14.28 10.44
CA ASP A 96 -26.66 -13.73 9.73
C ASP A 96 -26.25 -13.12 8.39
N THR A 97 -26.32 -13.95 7.36
CA THR A 97 -25.82 -13.63 6.02
C THR A 97 -26.86 -13.78 4.91
N VAL A 98 -26.56 -13.16 3.77
CA VAL A 98 -27.25 -13.30 2.49
C VAL A 98 -26.22 -13.58 1.39
N PRO A 99 -26.60 -14.21 0.26
CA PRO A 99 -25.70 -14.31 -0.89
C PRO A 99 -25.26 -12.93 -1.39
N ALA A 100 -24.03 -12.83 -1.93
CA ALA A 100 -23.63 -11.65 -2.67
C ALA A 100 -24.51 -11.45 -3.91
N ALA A 101 -24.90 -10.21 -4.17
CA ALA A 101 -25.80 -9.86 -5.27
C ALA A 101 -25.15 -9.97 -6.66
N ARG A 102 -23.81 -9.95 -6.70
CA ARG A 102 -22.99 -10.11 -7.91
C ARG A 102 -21.60 -10.67 -7.56
N PRO A 103 -20.84 -11.20 -8.53
CA PRO A 103 -19.45 -11.58 -8.33
C PRO A 103 -18.55 -10.40 -7.98
N ILE A 104 -17.46 -10.66 -7.27
CA ILE A 104 -16.34 -9.73 -7.06
C ILE A 104 -15.54 -9.62 -8.36
N THR A 105 -15.13 -8.41 -8.73
CA THR A 105 -14.36 -8.11 -9.95
C THR A 105 -12.95 -7.59 -9.63
N VAL A 106 -12.06 -7.58 -10.63
CA VAL A 106 -10.71 -6.98 -10.50
C VAL A 106 -10.80 -5.50 -10.11
N ARG A 107 -11.78 -4.76 -10.67
CA ARG A 107 -12.04 -3.36 -10.29
C ARG A 107 -12.42 -3.23 -8.82
N ASP A 108 -13.18 -4.17 -8.25
CA ASP A 108 -13.50 -4.15 -6.81
C ASP A 108 -12.24 -4.32 -5.95
N LEU A 109 -11.29 -5.16 -6.39
CA LEU A 109 -10.01 -5.33 -5.70
C LEU A 109 -9.14 -4.06 -5.77
N LEU A 110 -9.03 -3.42 -6.95
CA LEU A 110 -8.23 -2.20 -7.12
C LEU A 110 -8.83 -0.99 -6.39
N THR A 111 -10.17 -0.91 -6.36
CA THR A 111 -10.88 0.18 -5.69
C THR A 111 -11.21 -0.09 -4.24
N PHE A 112 -10.74 -1.20 -3.66
CA PHE A 112 -10.98 -1.60 -2.26
C PHE A 112 -12.48 -1.67 -1.91
N ARG A 113 -13.30 -2.11 -2.87
CA ARG A 113 -14.74 -2.33 -2.70
C ARG A 113 -15.11 -3.80 -2.78
N VAL A 114 -14.21 -4.68 -2.36
CA VAL A 114 -14.47 -6.13 -2.34
C VAL A 114 -15.55 -6.53 -1.32
N GLY A 115 -15.81 -5.69 -0.31
CA GLY A 115 -16.72 -5.97 0.79
C GLY A 115 -16.04 -6.49 2.05
N LEU A 116 -14.71 -6.64 2.03
CA LEU A 116 -13.83 -6.99 3.16
C LEU A 116 -12.69 -5.98 3.25
N GLY A 117 -12.26 -5.71 4.48
CA GLY A 117 -11.24 -4.73 4.83
C GLY A 117 -11.32 -4.43 6.33
N GLU A 118 -10.78 -3.29 6.74
CA GLU A 118 -10.89 -2.73 8.06
C GLU A 118 -12.37 -2.61 8.41
N SER A 119 -12.72 -3.19 9.55
CA SER A 119 -14.09 -3.40 9.95
C SER A 119 -14.31 -2.91 11.36
N ASP A 120 -15.39 -2.17 11.57
CA ASP A 120 -15.87 -1.83 12.91
C ASP A 120 -16.66 -2.98 13.57
N ASN A 121 -16.98 -4.05 12.83
CA ASN A 121 -17.70 -5.20 13.38
C ASN A 121 -16.77 -6.06 14.26
N PRO A 122 -17.01 -6.16 15.59
CA PRO A 122 -16.13 -6.88 16.50
C PRO A 122 -16.11 -8.39 16.26
N ALA A 123 -17.22 -9.00 15.82
CA ALA A 123 -17.28 -10.43 15.55
C ALA A 123 -16.46 -10.79 14.30
N LEU A 124 -16.51 -9.94 13.26
CA LEU A 124 -15.70 -10.12 12.07
C LEU A 124 -14.21 -9.96 12.38
N ARG A 125 -13.81 -8.91 13.11
CA ARG A 125 -12.41 -8.71 13.52
C ARG A 125 -11.87 -9.87 14.37
N GLN A 126 -12.67 -10.33 15.34
CA GLN A 126 -12.29 -11.49 16.16
C GLN A 126 -12.07 -12.73 15.27
N ARG A 127 -12.96 -12.96 14.30
CA ARG A 127 -12.85 -14.10 13.40
C ARG A 127 -11.62 -13.99 12.48
N GLU A 128 -11.29 -12.79 12.00
CA GLU A 128 -10.07 -12.55 11.23
C GLU A 128 -8.80 -12.86 12.03
N GLU A 129 -8.78 -12.48 13.31
CA GLU A 129 -7.67 -12.77 14.24
C GLU A 129 -7.54 -14.27 14.51
N GLU A 130 -8.65 -14.96 14.80
CA GLU A 130 -8.68 -16.43 14.98
C GLU A 130 -8.21 -17.20 13.74
N LEU A 131 -8.33 -16.60 12.56
CA LEU A 131 -7.88 -17.16 11.29
C LEU A 131 -6.44 -16.76 10.92
N GLU A 132 -5.77 -15.92 11.72
CA GLU A 132 -4.40 -15.44 11.48
C GLU A 132 -4.24 -14.72 10.12
N LEU A 133 -5.29 -14.00 9.69
CA LEU A 133 -5.32 -13.37 8.37
C LEU A 133 -4.50 -12.07 8.30
N HIS A 134 -4.36 -11.34 9.41
CA HIS A 134 -3.59 -10.09 9.49
C HIS A 134 -3.88 -9.10 8.33
N THR A 135 -5.17 -8.91 8.02
CA THR A 135 -5.65 -8.10 6.86
C THR A 135 -5.51 -6.59 7.04
N PHE A 136 -5.15 -6.14 8.25
CA PHE A 136 -4.98 -4.75 8.62
C PHE A 136 -3.88 -4.57 9.67
N GLY A 137 -3.23 -3.40 9.66
CA GLY A 137 -2.13 -3.04 10.56
C GLY A 137 -0.75 -3.22 9.94
N PRO A 138 0.34 -2.90 10.67
CA PRO A 138 1.68 -3.25 10.25
C PRO A 138 1.81 -4.79 10.18
N PRO A 139 2.52 -5.36 9.20
CA PRO A 139 2.70 -6.81 9.09
C PRO A 139 3.76 -7.30 10.09
N VAL A 140 3.55 -6.98 11.38
CA VAL A 140 4.41 -7.29 12.52
C VAL A 140 3.54 -7.90 13.64
N PRO A 141 3.60 -9.22 13.85
CA PRO A 141 4.33 -10.21 13.05
C PRO A 141 3.71 -10.42 11.66
N ARG A 142 4.48 -10.93 10.70
CA ARG A 142 3.96 -11.44 9.43
C ARG A 142 2.93 -12.55 9.65
N THR A 143 2.00 -12.69 8.70
CA THR A 143 1.13 -13.87 8.67
C THR A 143 1.99 -15.14 8.56
N PRO A 144 1.70 -16.19 9.35
CA PRO A 144 2.43 -17.45 9.28
C PRO A 144 2.01 -18.32 8.08
N LEU A 145 0.97 -17.90 7.36
CA LEU A 145 0.32 -18.68 6.31
C LEU A 145 1.05 -18.51 4.97
N ASP A 146 0.93 -19.50 4.09
CA ASP A 146 1.21 -19.33 2.67
C ASP A 146 -0.02 -18.74 1.94
N PRO A 147 0.14 -18.24 0.70
CA PRO A 147 -0.95 -17.59 -0.04
C PRO A 147 -2.22 -18.42 -0.24
N ASP A 148 -2.09 -19.73 -0.46
CA ASP A 148 -3.25 -20.58 -0.73
C ASP A 148 -4.01 -20.90 0.56
N GLU A 149 -3.30 -21.16 1.66
CA GLU A 149 -3.93 -21.33 2.97
C GLU A 149 -4.58 -20.02 3.45
N TRP A 150 -3.96 -18.87 3.21
CA TRP A 150 -4.54 -17.57 3.51
C TRP A 150 -5.85 -17.36 2.72
N MET A 151 -5.87 -17.64 1.42
CA MET A 151 -7.09 -17.57 0.59
C MET A 151 -8.18 -18.52 1.08
N ARG A 152 -7.80 -19.76 1.43
CA ARG A 152 -8.74 -20.76 1.94
C ARG A 152 -9.42 -20.30 3.22
N ARG A 153 -8.67 -19.66 4.13
CA ARG A 153 -9.22 -19.11 5.38
C ARG A 153 -10.06 -17.87 5.12
N LEU A 154 -9.57 -16.92 4.31
CA LEU A 154 -10.30 -15.71 3.95
C LEU A 154 -11.66 -16.04 3.32
N GLY A 155 -11.69 -17.01 2.40
CA GLY A 155 -12.93 -17.45 1.73
C GLY A 155 -14.00 -18.02 2.68
N THR A 156 -13.68 -18.28 3.96
CA THR A 156 -14.66 -18.68 4.98
C THR A 156 -15.36 -17.49 5.66
N LEU A 157 -14.86 -16.27 5.46
CA LEU A 157 -15.46 -15.07 6.04
C LEU A 157 -16.64 -14.57 5.20
N PRO A 158 -17.73 -14.09 5.84
CA PRO A 158 -18.70 -13.27 5.15
C PRO A 158 -18.10 -11.91 4.80
N LEU A 159 -18.46 -11.36 3.65
CA LEU A 159 -18.22 -9.95 3.35
C LEU A 159 -19.05 -9.07 4.29
N GLN A 160 -18.54 -7.93 4.70
CA GLN A 160 -19.28 -6.96 5.50
C GLN A 160 -20.28 -6.13 4.66
N TYR A 161 -19.91 -5.84 3.40
CA TYR A 161 -20.73 -5.08 2.45
C TYR A 161 -20.82 -5.81 1.10
N GLN A 162 -21.82 -5.48 0.28
CA GLN A 162 -21.92 -6.07 -1.05
C GLN A 162 -20.72 -5.63 -1.92
N PRO A 163 -20.24 -6.48 -2.85
CA PRO A 163 -19.18 -6.09 -3.78
C PRO A 163 -19.53 -4.80 -4.53
N GLY A 164 -18.61 -3.84 -4.51
CA GLY A 164 -18.72 -2.51 -5.11
C GLY A 164 -19.50 -1.49 -4.29
N GLU A 165 -20.07 -1.86 -3.14
CA GLU A 165 -20.93 -0.96 -2.36
C GLU A 165 -20.11 0.05 -1.56
N ARG A 166 -19.15 -0.43 -0.77
CA ARG A 166 -18.39 0.39 0.18
C ARG A 166 -16.89 0.20 0.02
N TRP A 167 -16.16 1.29 0.16
CA TRP A 167 -14.70 1.29 0.23
C TRP A 167 -14.25 0.85 1.63
N LEU A 168 -13.38 -0.16 1.72
CA LEU A 168 -12.84 -0.72 2.97
C LEU A 168 -11.35 -1.03 2.79
N TYR A 169 -10.51 -0.44 3.64
CA TYR A 169 -9.05 -0.62 3.59
C TYR A 169 -8.61 -1.87 4.36
N SER A 170 -7.90 -2.88 3.89
CA SER A 170 -6.99 -2.89 2.74
C SER A 170 -6.99 -4.20 1.96
N THR A 171 -7.86 -5.14 2.32
CA THR A 171 -7.86 -6.55 1.88
C THR A 171 -7.81 -6.71 0.35
N GLY A 172 -8.34 -5.73 -0.40
CA GLY A 172 -8.20 -5.67 -1.86
C GLY A 172 -6.76 -5.84 -2.33
N SER A 173 -5.77 -5.22 -1.68
CA SER A 173 -4.36 -5.33 -2.08
C SER A 173 -3.76 -6.70 -1.84
N HIS A 174 -4.08 -7.35 -0.71
CA HIS A 174 -3.65 -8.72 -0.43
C HIS A 174 -4.15 -9.68 -1.51
N LEU A 175 -5.43 -9.53 -1.88
CA LEU A 175 -6.07 -10.30 -2.95
C LEU A 175 -5.43 -10.05 -4.31
N LEU A 176 -5.05 -8.80 -4.62
CA LEU A 176 -4.31 -8.49 -5.86
C LEU A 176 -2.97 -9.21 -5.92
N GLY A 177 -2.25 -9.32 -4.80
CA GLY A 177 -1.00 -10.08 -4.72
C GLY A 177 -1.16 -11.54 -5.15
N VAL A 178 -2.18 -12.22 -4.60
CA VAL A 178 -2.50 -13.60 -4.97
C VAL A 178 -2.98 -13.71 -6.42
N LEU A 179 -3.84 -12.78 -6.85
CA LEU A 179 -4.36 -12.72 -8.22
C LEU A 179 -3.22 -12.61 -9.23
N ILE A 180 -2.28 -11.69 -9.02
CA ILE A 180 -1.12 -11.49 -9.90
C ILE A 180 -0.32 -12.79 -9.99
N ALA A 181 0.04 -13.40 -8.85
CA ALA A 181 0.86 -14.61 -8.84
C ALA A 181 0.19 -15.77 -9.61
N ARG A 182 -1.12 -15.99 -9.38
CA ARG A 182 -1.88 -17.05 -10.05
C ARG A 182 -2.08 -16.79 -11.55
N VAL A 183 -2.37 -15.54 -11.96
CA VAL A 183 -2.47 -15.18 -13.39
C VAL A 183 -1.12 -15.30 -14.08
N ALA A 184 -0.06 -14.83 -13.41
CA ALA A 184 1.30 -14.82 -13.93
C ALA A 184 1.89 -16.23 -14.04
N GLY A 185 1.47 -17.15 -13.18
CA GLY A 185 2.05 -18.49 -13.07
C GLY A 185 3.43 -18.50 -12.41
N GLN A 186 3.74 -17.47 -11.61
CA GLN A 186 5.02 -17.28 -10.93
C GLN A 186 4.81 -16.55 -9.59
N PRO A 187 5.76 -16.63 -8.62
CA PRO A 187 5.69 -15.89 -7.36
C PRO A 187 5.53 -14.39 -7.57
N LEU A 188 4.78 -13.73 -6.67
CA LEU A 188 4.55 -12.27 -6.73
C LEU A 188 5.87 -11.48 -6.75
N GLU A 189 6.84 -11.86 -5.92
CA GLU A 189 8.13 -11.20 -5.83
C GLU A 189 8.89 -11.23 -7.17
N GLU A 190 8.88 -12.37 -7.86
CA GLU A 190 9.52 -12.52 -9.17
C GLU A 190 8.82 -11.66 -10.21
N PHE A 191 7.48 -11.65 -10.22
CA PHE A 191 6.71 -10.81 -11.14
C PHE A 191 6.99 -9.33 -10.92
N LEU A 192 6.97 -8.84 -9.67
CA LEU A 192 7.27 -7.43 -9.39
C LEU A 192 8.70 -7.07 -9.77
N ARG A 193 9.66 -7.97 -9.52
CA ARG A 193 11.07 -7.77 -9.91
C ARG A 193 11.21 -7.62 -11.42
N GLU A 194 10.72 -8.59 -12.19
CA GLU A 194 10.87 -8.64 -13.65
C GLU A 194 10.10 -7.51 -14.35
N ARG A 195 8.90 -7.19 -13.85
CA ARG A 195 7.95 -6.34 -14.56
C ARG A 195 8.02 -4.87 -14.15
N ILE A 196 8.53 -4.58 -12.95
CA ILE A 196 8.58 -3.22 -12.40
C ILE A 196 9.98 -2.86 -11.92
N PHE A 197 10.56 -3.64 -11.00
CA PHE A 197 11.78 -3.20 -10.32
C PHE A 197 12.99 -3.15 -11.24
N GLU A 198 13.27 -4.20 -12.00
CA GLU A 198 14.39 -4.23 -12.94
C GLU A 198 14.27 -3.18 -14.05
N PRO A 199 13.12 -3.01 -14.74
CA PRO A 199 12.94 -1.96 -15.75
C PRO A 199 13.12 -0.54 -15.21
N LEU A 200 12.77 -0.30 -13.94
CA LEU A 200 12.89 1.02 -13.30
C LEU A 200 14.21 1.19 -12.53
N GLY A 201 15.04 0.15 -12.45
CA GLY A 201 16.30 0.18 -11.72
C GLY A 201 16.14 0.19 -10.19
N MET A 202 15.00 -0.26 -9.66
CA MET A 202 14.66 -0.32 -8.24
C MET A 202 15.33 -1.53 -7.56
N ARG A 203 16.66 -1.49 -7.43
CA ARG A 203 17.47 -2.67 -7.03
C ARG A 203 17.39 -3.01 -5.55
N ASP A 204 16.94 -2.06 -4.74
CA ASP A 204 16.84 -2.17 -3.29
C ASP A 204 15.37 -2.37 -2.83
N THR A 205 14.42 -2.45 -3.77
CA THR A 205 13.02 -2.75 -3.49
C THR A 205 12.73 -4.26 -3.50
N GLY A 206 12.09 -4.76 -2.45
CA GLY A 206 11.66 -6.16 -2.36
C GLY A 206 10.94 -6.50 -1.06
N PHE A 207 10.50 -7.76 -0.92
CA PHE A 207 9.90 -8.26 0.32
C PHE A 207 10.94 -8.70 1.37
N THR A 208 12.21 -8.69 0.97
CA THR A 208 13.38 -8.94 1.81
C THR A 208 14.34 -7.76 1.68
N ALA A 209 14.81 -7.23 2.79
CA ALA A 209 15.84 -6.19 2.79
C ALA A 209 17.16 -6.78 2.26
N VAL A 210 17.72 -6.12 1.25
CA VAL A 210 18.92 -6.59 0.55
C VAL A 210 20.21 -6.41 1.35
N ASP A 211 20.19 -5.54 2.37
CA ASP A 211 21.33 -5.26 3.24
C ASP A 211 20.87 -4.94 4.67
N PRO A 212 21.14 -5.82 5.65
CA PRO A 212 20.81 -5.57 7.06
C PRO A 212 21.44 -4.29 7.62
N ALA A 213 22.61 -3.87 7.15
CA ALA A 213 23.32 -2.69 7.67
C ALA A 213 22.65 -1.36 7.25
N ARG A 214 21.88 -1.37 6.15
CA ARG A 214 21.13 -0.20 5.66
C ARG A 214 19.71 -0.13 6.23
N LEU A 215 19.21 -1.19 6.86
CA LEU A 215 17.85 -1.27 7.36
C LEU A 215 17.63 -0.35 8.57
N THR A 216 16.54 0.41 8.54
CA THR A 216 16.14 1.29 9.63
C THR A 216 15.38 0.52 10.73
N THR A 217 15.39 1.02 11.96
CA THR A 217 14.53 0.50 13.04
C THR A 217 13.16 1.16 12.97
N ALA A 218 12.10 0.36 13.06
CA ALA A 218 10.73 0.86 13.11
C ALA A 218 10.21 0.97 14.55
N TYR A 219 9.50 2.06 14.81
CA TYR A 219 8.99 2.41 16.14
C TYR A 219 7.47 2.59 16.14
N VAL A 220 6.84 2.37 17.29
CA VAL A 220 5.47 2.80 17.61
C VAL A 220 5.51 3.56 18.93
N GLY A 221 5.17 4.85 18.92
CA GLY A 221 5.42 5.71 20.07
C GLY A 221 6.92 5.82 20.37
N GLU A 222 7.34 5.31 21.53
CA GLU A 222 8.74 5.16 21.96
C GLU A 222 9.23 3.70 21.86
N ASP A 223 8.32 2.75 21.65
CA ASP A 223 8.64 1.32 21.61
C ASP A 223 9.16 0.91 20.23
N VAL A 224 10.09 -0.05 20.22
CA VAL A 224 10.57 -0.67 18.99
C VAL A 224 9.50 -1.64 18.48
N LEU A 225 8.97 -1.36 17.29
CA LEU A 225 8.03 -2.23 16.59
C LEU A 225 8.78 -3.36 15.87
N ASP A 226 9.81 -3.02 15.09
CA ASP A 226 10.67 -3.99 14.41
C ASP A 226 12.11 -3.44 14.37
N PRO A 227 13.06 -4.06 15.10
CA PRO A 227 14.46 -3.62 15.10
C PRO A 227 15.10 -3.85 13.73
N ALA A 228 16.14 -3.07 13.38
CA ALA A 228 16.96 -3.37 12.20
C ALA A 228 17.68 -4.73 12.36
N GLU A 229 18.33 -4.92 13.51
CA GLU A 229 18.96 -6.20 13.86
C GLU A 229 17.90 -7.27 14.13
N GLY A 230 17.99 -8.39 13.42
CA GLY A 230 17.02 -9.48 13.56
C GLY A 230 15.62 -9.16 13.02
N SER A 231 15.47 -8.09 12.22
CA SER A 231 14.20 -7.77 11.56
C SER A 231 13.64 -8.97 10.81
N GLN A 232 12.32 -9.15 10.85
CA GLN A 232 11.67 -10.15 10.02
C GLN A 232 11.84 -9.89 8.51
N TRP A 233 12.19 -8.66 8.09
CA TRP A 233 12.53 -8.36 6.69
C TRP A 233 13.91 -8.82 6.25
N LEU A 234 14.72 -9.40 7.13
CA LEU A 234 15.98 -10.02 6.73
C LEU A 234 15.80 -11.43 6.18
N THR A 235 14.58 -11.98 6.23
CA THR A 235 14.24 -13.29 5.68
C THR A 235 13.08 -13.19 4.70
N PRO A 236 13.04 -14.04 3.65
CA PRO A 236 11.88 -14.12 2.76
C PRO A 236 10.60 -14.50 3.51
N PRO A 237 9.47 -13.80 3.30
CA PRO A 237 8.21 -14.15 3.93
C PRO A 237 7.56 -15.39 3.28
N SER A 238 6.82 -16.18 4.05
CA SER A 238 5.93 -17.22 3.52
C SER A 238 4.82 -16.63 2.63
N PHE A 239 4.35 -15.44 2.98
CA PHE A 239 3.37 -14.66 2.22
C PHE A 239 3.94 -13.27 1.92
N PRO A 240 4.32 -12.99 0.67
CA PRO A 240 4.67 -11.64 0.24
C PRO A 240 3.46 -10.70 0.38
N ASP A 241 3.44 -9.88 1.43
CA ASP A 241 2.31 -9.01 1.75
C ASP A 241 2.19 -7.85 0.74
N ALA A 242 1.31 -8.02 -0.24
CA ALA A 242 0.96 -7.04 -1.26
C ALA A 242 0.27 -5.77 -0.73
N SER A 243 -0.06 -5.69 0.55
CA SER A 243 -0.64 -4.52 1.20
C SER A 243 0.41 -3.66 1.89
N GLY A 244 1.44 -4.25 2.49
CA GLY A 244 2.38 -3.53 3.36
C GLY A 244 3.83 -4.03 3.38
N GLY A 245 4.15 -5.05 2.60
CA GLY A 245 5.34 -5.88 2.80
C GLY A 245 6.64 -5.39 2.18
N LEU A 246 6.64 -4.37 1.32
CA LEU A 246 7.89 -3.96 0.65
C LEU A 246 8.82 -3.15 1.57
N VAL A 247 10.11 -3.40 1.39
CA VAL A 247 11.22 -2.52 1.76
C VAL A 247 11.68 -1.79 0.49
N SER A 248 12.12 -0.54 0.62
CA SER A 248 12.63 0.26 -0.49
C SER A 248 13.56 1.38 -0.01
N THR A 249 14.20 2.09 -0.94
CA THR A 249 14.87 3.38 -0.73
C THR A 249 14.01 4.54 -1.27
N VAL A 250 14.43 5.76 -0.98
CA VAL A 250 13.81 6.98 -1.53
C VAL A 250 13.97 7.06 -3.05
N ASP A 251 15.11 6.64 -3.58
CA ASP A 251 15.43 6.73 -5.02
C ASP A 251 14.66 5.68 -5.83
N ASP A 252 14.55 4.45 -5.31
CA ASP A 252 13.77 3.40 -5.94
C ASP A 252 12.28 3.78 -6.01
N PHE A 253 11.73 4.28 -4.90
CA PHE A 253 10.34 4.72 -4.91
C PHE A 253 10.14 5.96 -5.78
N HIS A 254 11.13 6.85 -5.86
CA HIS A 254 11.12 7.97 -6.79
C HIS A 254 11.06 7.51 -8.25
N ALA A 255 11.81 6.47 -8.63
CA ALA A 255 11.73 5.89 -9.98
C ALA A 255 10.32 5.40 -10.33
N PHE A 256 9.64 4.72 -9.38
CA PHE A 256 8.25 4.30 -9.54
C PHE A 256 7.29 5.50 -9.71
N THR A 257 7.39 6.49 -8.84
CA THR A 257 6.49 7.66 -8.88
C THR A 257 6.72 8.54 -10.12
N ARG A 258 7.96 8.63 -10.62
CA ARG A 258 8.27 9.24 -11.92
C ARG A 258 7.62 8.48 -13.06
N MET A 259 7.73 7.15 -13.10
CA MET A 259 7.06 6.34 -14.13
C MET A 259 5.55 6.57 -14.14
N LEU A 260 4.92 6.66 -12.97
CA LEU A 260 3.49 6.92 -12.89
C LEU A 260 3.14 8.33 -13.42
N LEU A 261 3.97 9.35 -13.19
CA LEU A 261 3.76 10.70 -13.70
C LEU A 261 4.01 10.82 -15.22
N THR A 262 5.06 10.18 -15.73
CA THR A 262 5.53 10.37 -17.11
C THR A 262 5.11 9.26 -18.08
N GLY A 263 4.47 8.20 -17.57
CA GLY A 263 4.21 6.97 -18.30
C GLY A 263 5.45 6.08 -18.44
N GLY A 264 5.31 5.00 -19.20
CA GLY A 264 6.39 4.04 -19.46
C GLY A 264 5.86 2.62 -19.48
N LEU A 265 5.87 1.96 -18.32
CA LEU A 265 5.45 0.56 -18.19
C LEU A 265 3.95 0.34 -18.37
N LEU A 266 3.16 1.40 -18.26
CA LEU A 266 1.71 1.39 -18.33
C LEU A 266 1.23 2.23 -19.50
N SER A 267 0.08 1.86 -20.06
CA SER A 267 -0.63 2.70 -21.01
C SER A 267 -1.07 4.02 -20.36
N PRO A 268 -1.20 5.12 -21.14
CA PRO A 268 -1.70 6.38 -20.59
C PRO A 268 -3.07 6.25 -19.93
N ALA A 269 -3.95 5.39 -20.47
CA ALA A 269 -5.27 5.12 -19.91
C ALA A 269 -5.17 4.39 -18.55
N ALA A 270 -4.25 3.44 -18.41
CA ALA A 270 -4.03 2.76 -17.14
C ALA A 270 -3.53 3.74 -16.06
N VAL A 271 -2.58 4.61 -16.40
CA VAL A 271 -2.12 5.68 -15.50
C VAL A 271 -3.28 6.59 -15.10
N GLU A 272 -4.07 7.07 -16.07
CA GLU A 272 -5.22 7.94 -15.82
C GLU A 272 -6.24 7.28 -14.87
N GLU A 273 -6.58 6.01 -15.07
CA GLU A 273 -7.47 5.29 -14.15
C GLU A 273 -6.87 5.14 -12.75
N MET A 274 -5.57 4.82 -12.65
CA MET A 274 -4.88 4.67 -11.36
C MET A 274 -4.91 5.96 -10.54
N THR A 275 -4.82 7.12 -11.19
CA THR A 275 -4.66 8.43 -10.54
C THR A 275 -5.95 9.27 -10.52
N THR A 276 -7.09 8.70 -10.89
CA THR A 276 -8.40 9.36 -10.88
C THR A 276 -9.28 8.79 -9.77
N ASP A 277 -10.12 9.61 -9.14
CA ASP A 277 -11.11 9.15 -8.16
C ASP A 277 -12.10 8.16 -8.80
N GLN A 278 -12.11 6.93 -8.32
CA GLN A 278 -12.98 5.84 -8.79
C GLN A 278 -14.22 5.66 -7.89
N LEU A 279 -14.36 6.49 -6.86
CA LEU A 279 -15.48 6.44 -5.93
C LEU A 279 -16.63 7.32 -6.40
N THR A 280 -17.85 6.88 -6.13
CA THR A 280 -19.01 7.77 -6.24
C THR A 280 -19.00 8.79 -5.09
N PRO A 281 -19.72 9.92 -5.21
CA PRO A 281 -19.81 10.89 -4.11
C PRO A 281 -20.22 10.28 -2.77
N ALA A 282 -21.19 9.35 -2.78
CA ALA A 282 -21.64 8.66 -1.56
C ALA A 282 -20.58 7.72 -0.98
N GLN A 283 -19.81 7.04 -1.84
CA GLN A 283 -18.69 6.19 -1.39
C GLN A 283 -17.55 7.01 -0.81
N ARG A 284 -17.25 8.16 -1.42
CA ARG A 284 -16.26 9.11 -0.90
C ARG A 284 -16.67 9.66 0.46
N GLU A 285 -17.94 10.06 0.61
CA GLU A 285 -18.48 10.50 1.90
C GLU A 285 -18.34 9.41 2.97
N ALA A 286 -18.68 8.15 2.64
CA ALA A 286 -18.54 7.02 3.56
C ALA A 286 -17.08 6.66 3.91
N ALA A 287 -16.12 7.02 3.05
CA ALA A 287 -14.69 6.80 3.25
C ALA A 287 -13.96 7.99 3.89
N ALA A 288 -14.63 9.15 4.02
CA ALA A 288 -14.00 10.40 4.45
C ALA A 288 -13.40 10.34 5.87
N GLY A 289 -13.91 9.46 6.74
CA GLY A 289 -13.33 9.23 8.06
C GLY A 289 -11.90 8.65 8.00
N PHE A 290 -11.57 7.92 6.94
CA PHE A 290 -10.24 7.32 6.74
C PHE A 290 -9.41 8.11 5.73
N LEU A 291 -9.98 8.43 4.56
CA LEU A 291 -9.27 9.12 3.48
C LEU A 291 -9.11 10.63 3.72
N GLY A 292 -9.90 11.20 4.63
CA GLY A 292 -10.06 12.63 4.80
C GLY A 292 -11.18 13.22 3.94
N PRO A 293 -11.63 14.44 4.24
CA PRO A 293 -12.63 15.14 3.44
C PRO A 293 -12.09 15.40 2.03
N ASP A 294 -13.00 15.40 1.04
CA ASP A 294 -12.71 15.70 -0.37
C ASP A 294 -11.61 14.85 -1.03
N THR A 295 -11.27 13.72 -0.41
CA THR A 295 -10.26 12.78 -0.91
C THR A 295 -10.94 11.50 -1.39
N GLY A 296 -10.73 11.19 -2.66
CA GLY A 296 -11.17 9.97 -3.33
C GLY A 296 -10.12 8.86 -3.30
N TRP A 297 -10.43 7.77 -4.00
CA TRP A 297 -9.54 6.62 -4.12
C TRP A 297 -9.36 6.22 -5.57
N GLY A 298 -8.11 6.23 -6.02
CA GLY A 298 -7.69 5.67 -7.30
C GLY A 298 -7.38 4.19 -7.17
N TYR A 299 -6.33 3.70 -7.83
CA TYR A 299 -5.86 2.33 -7.65
C TYR A 299 -4.61 2.31 -6.76
N GLY A 300 -4.82 2.04 -5.47
CA GLY A 300 -3.74 2.00 -4.48
C GLY A 300 -3.26 3.38 -4.00
N VAL A 301 -3.94 4.46 -4.38
CA VAL A 301 -3.59 5.85 -4.05
C VAL A 301 -4.82 6.66 -3.63
N SER A 302 -4.62 7.63 -2.73
CA SER A 302 -5.59 8.71 -2.56
C SER A 302 -5.51 9.68 -3.73
N VAL A 303 -6.66 10.29 -4.04
CA VAL A 303 -6.78 11.29 -5.11
C VAL A 303 -7.54 12.49 -4.56
N SER A 304 -6.93 13.67 -4.60
CA SER A 304 -7.61 14.95 -4.35
C SER A 304 -7.72 15.74 -5.65
N SER A 305 -8.19 16.99 -5.56
CA SER A 305 -8.42 17.85 -6.73
C SER A 305 -7.18 18.14 -7.56
N ASP A 306 -5.99 18.18 -6.96
CA ASP A 306 -4.74 18.62 -7.59
C ASP A 306 -3.59 17.62 -7.51
N ARG A 307 -3.73 16.56 -6.69
CA ARG A 307 -2.65 15.60 -6.45
C ARG A 307 -3.19 14.19 -6.22
N TYR A 308 -2.32 13.21 -6.40
CA TYR A 308 -2.51 11.85 -5.93
C TYR A 308 -1.31 11.44 -5.08
N GLY A 309 -1.46 10.42 -4.25
CA GLY A 309 -0.38 9.97 -3.39
C GLY A 309 -0.81 8.88 -2.43
N TRP A 310 0.04 8.61 -1.43
CA TRP A 310 -0.37 7.76 -0.32
C TRP A 310 0.51 7.93 0.92
N ALA A 311 0.05 7.38 2.03
CA ALA A 311 0.78 7.34 3.30
C ALA A 311 1.10 5.90 3.69
N GLY A 312 2.32 5.68 4.16
CA GLY A 312 2.76 4.45 4.79
C GLY A 312 2.48 4.48 6.29
N GLY A 313 1.98 3.37 6.86
CA GLY A 313 1.63 3.29 8.28
C GLY A 313 2.79 3.57 9.25
N LEU A 314 4.04 3.53 8.76
CA LEU A 314 5.28 3.87 9.49
C LEU A 314 5.71 5.35 9.32
N GLY A 315 4.75 6.23 9.04
CA GLY A 315 4.97 7.68 8.98
C GLY A 315 5.55 8.16 7.64
N SER A 316 5.72 7.27 6.67
CA SER A 316 6.17 7.67 5.32
C SER A 316 5.02 8.28 4.52
N LEU A 317 5.34 9.17 3.59
CA LEU A 317 4.35 9.96 2.88
C LEU A 317 4.80 10.33 1.47
N TRP A 318 3.88 10.32 0.52
CA TRP A 318 4.16 10.70 -0.85
C TRP A 318 2.97 11.43 -1.47
N SER A 319 3.25 12.43 -2.30
CA SER A 319 2.29 13.01 -3.23
C SER A 319 2.94 13.39 -4.56
N THR A 320 2.14 13.40 -5.61
CA THR A 320 2.49 13.92 -6.92
C THR A 320 1.41 14.92 -7.37
N THR A 321 1.83 16.10 -7.79
CA THR A 321 0.98 17.15 -8.38
C THR A 321 1.18 17.13 -9.90
N PRO A 322 0.25 16.54 -10.68
CA PRO A 322 0.50 16.33 -12.12
C PRO A 322 0.57 17.62 -12.92
N ALA A 323 -0.17 18.65 -12.49
CA ALA A 323 -0.29 19.92 -13.20
C ALA A 323 1.06 20.65 -13.38
N ASP A 324 1.97 20.52 -12.41
CA ASP A 324 3.31 21.11 -12.47
C ASP A 324 4.45 20.07 -12.45
N GLY A 325 4.10 18.79 -12.37
CA GLY A 325 5.03 17.67 -12.38
C GLY A 325 5.85 17.52 -11.10
N THR A 326 5.39 18.07 -9.98
CA THR A 326 6.07 17.97 -8.68
C THR A 326 5.81 16.61 -8.04
N ILE A 327 6.86 15.97 -7.54
CA ILE A 327 6.81 14.75 -6.72
C ILE A 327 7.47 15.08 -5.39
N SER A 328 6.80 14.75 -4.29
CA SER A 328 7.31 14.92 -2.92
C SER A 328 7.21 13.58 -2.18
N ILE A 329 8.33 13.06 -1.68
CA ILE A 329 8.43 11.81 -0.92
C ILE A 329 9.10 12.12 0.42
N LEU A 330 8.60 11.53 1.48
CA LEU A 330 9.15 11.60 2.83
C LEU A 330 9.15 10.19 3.42
N LEU A 331 10.33 9.66 3.74
CA LEU A 331 10.49 8.35 4.37
C LEU A 331 10.93 8.51 5.82
N THR A 332 10.26 7.81 6.73
CA THR A 332 10.66 7.61 8.12
C THR A 332 10.14 6.26 8.60
N GLN A 333 10.41 5.88 9.85
CA GLN A 333 9.97 4.62 10.44
C GLN A 333 9.35 4.83 11.83
N ARG A 334 8.34 5.70 11.91
CA ARG A 334 7.55 5.90 13.13
C ARG A 334 6.07 5.69 12.84
N ALA A 335 5.53 4.61 13.37
CA ALA A 335 4.14 4.21 13.22
C ALA A 335 3.18 5.30 13.67
N LEU A 336 2.13 5.51 12.88
CA LEU A 336 1.04 6.46 13.18
C LEU A 336 1.51 7.92 13.41
N TRP A 337 2.73 8.25 12.97
CA TRP A 337 3.21 9.61 12.97
C TRP A 337 2.48 10.41 11.88
N THR A 338 1.72 11.41 12.29
CA THR A 338 1.05 12.35 11.39
C THR A 338 1.90 13.59 11.23
N TRP A 339 2.34 13.87 10.00
CA TRP A 339 2.99 15.13 9.67
C TRP A 339 1.96 16.26 9.63
N PRO A 340 2.27 17.44 10.18
CA PRO A 340 1.43 18.63 9.97
C PRO A 340 1.19 18.93 8.49
N GLU A 341 0.00 19.38 8.13
CA GLU A 341 -0.37 19.67 6.74
C GLU A 341 0.56 20.72 6.10
N GLU A 342 1.08 21.66 6.88
CA GLU A 342 1.98 22.70 6.40
C GLU A 342 3.32 22.12 5.89
N LEU A 343 3.76 20.97 6.41
CA LEU A 343 4.95 20.29 5.91
C LEU A 343 4.75 19.72 4.51
N PHE A 344 3.53 19.33 4.15
CA PHE A 344 3.23 18.91 2.79
C PHE A 344 3.27 20.09 1.84
N ALA A 345 2.72 21.22 2.27
CA ALA A 345 2.76 22.46 1.53
C ALA A 345 4.21 22.97 1.38
N GLU A 346 5.09 22.77 2.37
CA GLU A 346 6.49 23.23 2.36
C GLU A 346 7.47 22.25 1.69
N ALA A 347 7.32 20.93 1.86
CA ALA A 347 8.10 19.93 1.13
C ALA A 347 7.76 19.94 -0.38
N SER A 348 6.54 20.36 -0.70
CA SER A 348 6.09 20.62 -2.07
C SER A 348 6.18 22.10 -2.44
N ALA A 349 6.48 22.99 -1.48
CA ALA A 349 6.77 24.39 -1.77
C ALA A 349 8.10 24.36 -2.45
N PRO A 350 8.16 24.77 -3.71
CA PRO A 350 9.45 24.85 -4.31
C PRO A 350 10.21 25.96 -3.55
N ALA A 351 11.50 25.80 -3.38
CA ALA A 351 12.39 26.88 -2.98
C ALA A 351 13.46 26.96 -4.08
N TRP A 352 12.99 27.04 -5.32
CA TRP A 352 13.76 27.54 -6.45
C TRP A 352 14.16 28.99 -6.27
#